data_AF-A0A8X8ZQ51-F1
#
_entry.id   AF-A0A8X8ZQ51-F1
#
_cell.length_a   1.000
_cell.length_b   1.000
_cell.length_c   1.000
_cell.angle_alpha   90.00
_cell.angle_beta   90.00
_cell.angle_gamma   90.00
#
_symmetry.space_group_name_H-M   'P 1'
#
loop_
_entity.id
_entity.type
_entity.pdbx_description
1 polymer ?
#
loop_
_entity_poly.entity_id
_entity_poly.type
_entity_poly.pdbx_seq_one_letter_code
_entity_poly.pdbx_strand_id
1 'polypeptide(L)'
;MIMSFNLVSNFMLTRDIMDYKFETRNVFLEAMRNFICWQGKPNVVDAFEFLKWLDPQGIRRRTGTYLEQLLKIASVFVQQRIRERNLQRGNHTRDFLDALLDYEGDGKGSVDKLSEKNINIIILEMFFGGTETTSNTTVWAMAELLRSPDSMRKLKAEIDRVTLKSRNDQT
;
A
#
# COMPACT_ATOMS: atom_id res chain seq x y z
N MET A 1 -2.73 11.18 -2.13
CA MET A 1 -1.65 10.16 -2.20
C MET A 1 -0.89 10.07 -0.88
N ILE A 2 -0.25 11.13 -0.37
CA ILE A 2 0.55 11.06 0.88
C ILE A 2 -0.29 10.60 2.09
N MET A 3 -1.49 11.13 2.29
CA MET A 3 -2.37 10.72 3.40
C MET A 3 -2.75 9.23 3.31
N SER A 4 -3.21 8.77 2.15
CA SER A 4 -3.53 7.34 1.92
C SER A 4 -2.31 6.44 2.07
N PHE A 5 -1.15 6.91 1.62
CA PHE A 5 0.11 6.20 1.76
C PHE A 5 0.47 6.00 3.23
N ASN A 6 0.35 7.04 4.05
CA ASN A 6 0.60 6.95 5.49
C ASN A 6 -0.38 6.00 6.18
N LEU A 7 -1.65 6.01 5.76
CA LEU A 7 -2.65 5.08 6.27
C LEU A 7 -2.29 3.62 5.98
N VAL A 8 -1.94 3.31 4.72
CA VAL A 8 -1.50 1.97 4.32
C VAL A 8 -0.20 1.59 5.03
N SER A 9 0.76 2.51 5.13
CA SER A 9 2.02 2.31 5.84
C SER A 9 1.80 1.93 7.30
N ASN A 10 0.96 2.69 8.01
CA ASN A 10 0.69 2.46 9.41
C ASN A 10 0.00 1.11 9.63
N PHE A 11 -1.01 0.80 8.82
CA PHE A 11 -1.68 -0.50 8.84
C PHE A 11 -0.72 -1.67 8.60
N MET A 12 0.21 -1.51 7.64
CA MET A 12 1.10 -2.58 7.22
C MET A 12 2.29 -2.82 8.14
N LEU A 13 2.88 -1.74 8.64
CA LEU A 13 4.21 -1.78 9.26
C LEU A 13 4.20 -1.20 10.68
N THR A 14 3.04 -0.80 11.23
CA THR A 14 2.91 -0.11 12.54
C THR A 14 4.01 0.93 12.75
N ARG A 15 4.37 1.58 11.65
CA ARG A 15 5.33 2.65 11.55
C ARG A 15 4.84 3.56 10.48
N ASP A 16 5.00 4.85 10.73
CA ASP A 16 4.97 5.77 9.64
C ASP A 16 6.27 5.55 8.84
N ILE A 17 6.18 5.18 7.55
CA ILE A 17 7.35 5.19 6.67
C ILE A 17 7.99 6.59 6.64
N MET A 18 7.30 7.62 7.16
CA MET A 18 7.86 8.94 7.47
C MET A 18 9.01 8.93 8.49
N ASP A 19 9.16 7.89 9.33
CA ASP A 19 10.32 7.72 10.23
C ASP A 19 11.56 7.17 9.49
N TYR A 20 11.37 6.65 8.27
CA TYR A 20 12.47 6.36 7.37
C TYR A 20 13.06 7.66 6.83
N LYS A 21 14.37 7.68 6.52
CA LYS A 21 15.02 8.87 5.93
C LYS A 21 14.13 9.40 4.79
N PHE A 22 13.79 10.69 4.83
CA PHE A 22 12.91 11.40 3.88
C PHE A 22 13.18 11.04 2.41
N GLU A 23 14.45 10.79 2.10
CA GLU A 23 14.95 10.33 0.80
C GLU A 23 14.36 8.96 0.38
N THR A 24 14.36 7.94 1.24
CA THR A 24 13.84 6.60 0.93
C THR A 24 12.34 6.63 0.62
N ARG A 25 11.57 7.43 1.38
CA ARG A 25 10.13 7.59 1.13
C ARG A 25 9.86 8.19 -0.25
N ASN A 26 10.56 9.27 -0.60
CA ASN A 26 10.35 9.93 -1.90
C ASN A 26 10.76 9.01 -3.05
N VAL A 27 11.89 8.31 -2.92
CA VAL A 27 12.33 7.31 -3.91
C VAL A 27 11.29 6.20 -4.08
N PHE A 28 10.69 5.72 -2.98
CA PHE A 28 9.63 4.71 -3.04
C PHE A 28 8.37 5.23 -3.75
N LEU A 29 7.87 6.40 -3.34
CA LEU A 29 6.69 7.02 -3.96
C LEU A 29 6.89 7.32 -5.44
N GLU A 30 8.07 7.79 -5.82
CA GLU A 30 8.43 8.07 -7.21
C GLU A 30 8.50 6.79 -8.04
N ALA A 31 9.15 5.75 -7.53
CA ALA A 31 9.21 4.44 -8.18
C ALA A 31 7.80 3.84 -8.35
N MET A 32 6.94 3.94 -7.33
CA MET A 32 5.54 3.51 -7.41
C MET A 32 4.77 4.28 -8.49
N ARG A 33 4.86 5.62 -8.48
CA ARG A 33 4.15 6.46 -9.44
C ARG A 33 4.58 6.16 -10.87
N ASN A 34 5.89 5.98 -11.09
CA ASN A 34 6.41 5.62 -12.40
C ASN A 34 5.96 4.21 -12.82
N PHE A 35 5.97 3.24 -11.90
CA PHE A 35 5.46 1.89 -12.19
C PHE A 35 3.99 1.92 -12.63
N ILE A 36 3.11 2.57 -11.86
CA ILE A 36 1.68 2.70 -12.20
C ILE A 36 1.51 3.43 -13.54
N CYS A 37 2.23 4.53 -13.74
CA CYS A 37 2.16 5.31 -14.98
C CYS A 37 2.54 4.47 -16.21
N TRP A 38 3.60 3.65 -16.13
CA TRP A 38 4.01 2.79 -17.24
C TRP A 38 3.06 1.61 -17.45
N GLN A 39 2.52 1.02 -16.38
CA GLN A 39 1.51 -0.04 -16.46
C GLN A 39 0.18 0.44 -17.05
N GLY A 40 -0.20 1.70 -16.79
CA GLY A 40 -1.42 2.29 -17.32
C GLY A 40 -1.35 2.72 -18.78
N LYS A 41 -0.18 2.63 -19.44
CA LYS A 41 -0.05 3.00 -20.85
C LYS A 41 -0.59 1.89 -21.76
N PRO A 42 -1.33 2.23 -22.83
CA PRO A 42 -1.71 1.25 -23.84
C PRO A 42 -0.47 0.56 -24.40
N ASN A 43 -0.48 -0.78 -24.41
CA ASN A 43 0.63 -1.58 -24.90
C ASN A 43 0.24 -2.31 -26.19
N VAL A 44 0.96 -2.04 -27.26
CA VAL A 44 0.73 -2.64 -28.59
C VAL A 44 0.86 -4.16 -28.54
N VAL A 45 1.68 -4.70 -27.63
CA VAL A 45 1.83 -6.16 -27.48
C VAL A 45 0.59 -6.83 -26.88
N ASP A 46 -0.34 -6.06 -26.28
CA ASP A 46 -1.62 -6.58 -25.80
C ASP A 46 -2.59 -6.84 -26.97
N ALA A 47 -2.46 -6.07 -28.05
CA ALA A 47 -3.20 -6.29 -29.29
C ALA A 47 -2.48 -7.27 -30.24
N PHE A 48 -1.14 -7.29 -30.20
CA PHE A 48 -0.31 -8.08 -31.11
C PHE A 48 0.73 -8.89 -30.33
N GLU A 49 0.34 -10.07 -29.86
CA GLU A 49 1.16 -10.87 -28.95
C GLU A 49 2.52 -11.29 -29.53
N PHE A 50 2.64 -11.44 -30.85
CA PHE A 50 3.91 -11.80 -31.49
C PHE A 50 5.00 -10.71 -31.38
N LEU A 51 4.65 -9.48 -30.97
CA LEU A 51 5.59 -8.39 -30.70
C LEU A 51 6.14 -8.39 -29.26
N LYS A 52 5.71 -9.32 -28.39
CA LYS A 52 6.13 -9.40 -26.98
C LYS A 52 7.65 -9.49 -26.78
N TRP A 53 8.38 -10.10 -27.73
CA TRP A 53 9.83 -10.24 -27.65
C TRP A 53 10.59 -8.94 -27.95
N LEU A 54 9.98 -8.02 -28.72
CA LEU A 54 10.62 -6.77 -29.16
C LEU A 54 10.49 -5.65 -28.11
N ASP A 55 9.45 -5.71 -27.26
CA ASP A 55 9.09 -4.63 -26.31
C ASP A 55 9.13 -3.24 -26.98
N PRO A 56 8.34 -3.01 -28.05
CA PRO A 56 8.50 -1.85 -28.94
C PRO A 56 8.33 -0.50 -28.24
N GLN A 57 7.53 -0.46 -27.17
CA GLN A 57 7.31 0.75 -26.36
C GLN A 57 8.21 0.80 -25.11
N GLY A 58 9.02 -0.23 -24.87
CA GLY A 58 9.86 -0.35 -23.68
C GLY A 58 9.07 -0.47 -22.37
N ILE A 59 7.77 -0.78 -22.43
CA ILE A 59 6.88 -0.82 -21.27
C ILE A 59 7.34 -1.93 -20.33
N ARG A 60 7.63 -3.12 -20.86
CA ARG A 60 8.07 -4.26 -20.05
C ARG A 60 9.41 -3.95 -19.36
N ARG A 61 10.38 -3.42 -20.11
CA ARG A 61 11.70 -3.07 -19.57
C ARG A 61 11.62 -2.02 -18.47
N ARG A 62 10.91 -0.92 -18.69
CA ARG A 62 10.82 0.19 -17.71
C ARG A 62 10.06 -0.24 -16.45
N THR A 63 8.93 -0.92 -16.64
CA THR A 63 8.13 -1.46 -15.53
C THR A 63 8.92 -2.46 -14.70
N GLY A 64 9.72 -3.32 -15.35
CA GLY A 64 10.64 -4.24 -14.66
C GLY A 64 11.68 -3.51 -13.80
N THR A 65 12.30 -2.45 -14.32
CA THR A 65 13.26 -1.64 -13.55
C THR A 65 12.65 -1.03 -12.29
N TYR A 66 11.46 -0.43 -12.40
CA TYR A 66 10.78 0.14 -11.23
C TYR A 66 10.32 -0.96 -10.25
N LEU A 67 9.85 -2.11 -10.74
CA LEU A 67 9.47 -3.24 -9.89
C LEU A 67 10.67 -3.77 -9.09
N GLU A 68 11.83 -3.92 -9.72
CA GLU A 68 13.05 -4.34 -9.04
C GLU A 68 13.46 -3.36 -7.94
N GLN A 69 13.37 -2.05 -8.21
CA GLN A 69 13.66 -1.01 -7.22
C GLN A 69 12.68 -1.08 -6.04
N LEU A 70 11.39 -1.25 -6.31
CA LEU A 70 10.35 -1.36 -5.29
C LEU A 70 10.51 -2.63 -4.44
N LEU A 71 10.81 -3.77 -5.07
CA LEU A 71 11.06 -5.02 -4.35
C LEU A 71 12.28 -4.93 -3.43
N LYS A 72 13.33 -4.21 -3.85
CA LYS A 72 14.50 -3.93 -2.98
C LYS A 72 14.14 -3.06 -1.78
N ILE A 73 13.25 -2.08 -1.95
CA ILE A 73 12.81 -1.24 -0.84
C ILE A 73 11.89 -2.04 0.10
N ALA A 74 10.97 -2.84 -0.44
CA ALA A 74 10.11 -3.73 0.35
C ALA A 74 10.92 -4.74 1.17
N SER A 75 11.95 -5.35 0.56
CA SER A 75 12.81 -6.31 1.29
C SER A 75 13.54 -5.65 2.45
N VAL A 76 13.96 -4.39 2.32
CA VAL A 76 14.54 -3.63 3.43
C VAL A 76 13.57 -3.53 4.61
N PHE A 77 12.28 -3.27 4.35
CA PHE A 77 11.27 -3.22 5.41
C PHE A 77 11.07 -4.59 6.08
N VAL A 78 10.98 -5.66 5.30
CA VAL A 78 10.81 -7.03 5.81
C VAL A 78 12.02 -7.45 6.66
N GLN A 79 13.23 -7.24 6.16
CA GLN A 79 14.47 -7.59 6.85
C GLN A 79 14.65 -6.79 8.14
N GLN A 80 14.30 -5.51 8.13
CA GLN A 80 14.29 -4.67 9.33
C GLN A 80 13.35 -5.27 10.39
N ARG A 81 12.13 -5.66 10.01
CA ARG A 81 11.16 -6.26 10.94
C ARG A 81 11.64 -7.60 11.50
N ILE A 82 12.21 -8.46 10.66
CA ILE A 82 12.76 -9.75 11.10
C ILE A 82 13.85 -9.54 12.16
N ARG A 83 14.75 -8.56 11.95
CA ARG A 83 15.79 -8.21 12.94
C ARG A 83 15.19 -7.72 14.24
N GLU A 84 14.19 -6.85 14.18
CA GLU A 84 13.52 -6.30 15.36
C GLU A 84 12.84 -7.39 16.20
N ARG A 85 12.15 -8.33 15.55
CA ARG A 85 11.56 -9.52 16.19
C ARG A 85 12.59 -10.39 16.90
N ASN A 86 13.77 -10.57 16.29
CA ASN A 86 14.84 -11.38 16.90
C ASN A 86 15.46 -10.69 18.14
N LEU A 87 15.45 -9.36 18.17
CA LEU A 87 16.00 -8.57 19.28
C LEU A 87 15.00 -8.35 20.42
N GLN A 88 13.71 -8.21 20.10
CA GLN A 88 12.64 -7.96 21.07
C GLN A 88 11.90 -9.28 21.37
N ARG A 89 12.36 -10.03 22.38
CA ARG A 89 11.66 -11.22 22.88
C ARG A 89 10.30 -10.83 23.50
N GLY A 90 9.25 -10.76 22.69
CA GLY A 90 7.87 -10.99 23.14
C GLY A 90 6.97 -9.78 23.43
N ASN A 91 7.37 -8.54 23.12
CA ASN A 91 6.49 -7.38 23.33
C ASN A 91 6.62 -6.34 22.21
N HIS A 92 6.24 -6.72 20.98
CA HIS A 92 6.11 -5.79 19.85
C HIS A 92 4.65 -5.77 19.37
N THR A 93 4.20 -4.61 18.89
CA THR A 93 2.87 -4.46 18.30
C THR A 93 2.78 -5.35 17.06
N ARG A 94 1.83 -6.30 17.06
CA ARG A 94 1.57 -7.14 15.90
C ARG A 94 0.83 -6.35 14.84
N ASP A 95 1.35 -6.39 13.62
CA ASP A 95 0.71 -5.78 12.45
C ASP A 95 0.51 -6.77 11.29
N PHE A 96 0.14 -6.25 10.13
CA PHE A 96 -0.10 -7.10 8.97
C PHE A 96 1.18 -7.82 8.49
N LEU A 97 2.33 -7.14 8.47
CA LEU A 97 3.60 -7.79 8.15
C LEU A 97 3.90 -8.91 9.14
N ASP A 98 3.58 -8.71 10.42
CA ASP A 98 3.71 -9.77 11.41
C ASP A 98 2.85 -10.99 11.10
N ALA A 99 1.61 -10.78 10.67
CA ALA A 99 0.72 -11.86 10.24
C ALA A 99 1.23 -12.61 9.00
N LEU A 100 1.86 -11.91 8.04
CA LEU A 100 2.48 -12.55 6.88
C LEU A 100 3.71 -13.39 7.25
N LEU A 101 4.52 -12.92 8.20
CA LEU A 101 5.71 -13.63 8.67
C LEU A 101 5.35 -14.86 9.52
N ASP A 102 4.26 -14.78 10.28
CA ASP A 102 3.75 -15.86 11.13
C ASP A 102 2.84 -16.83 10.35
N TYR A 103 2.58 -16.56 9.07
CA TYR A 103 1.73 -17.40 8.25
C TYR A 103 2.36 -18.79 8.09
N GLU A 104 1.64 -19.78 8.59
CA GLU A 104 1.88 -21.18 8.32
C GLU A 104 0.65 -21.72 7.55
N GLY A 105 0.91 -22.43 6.45
CA GLY A 105 -0.13 -22.94 5.57
C GLY A 105 -1.18 -23.77 6.30
N ASP A 106 -2.35 -23.91 5.69
CA ASP A 106 -3.50 -24.64 6.27
C ASP A 106 -3.39 -26.18 6.18
N GLY A 107 -2.27 -26.70 5.68
CA GLY A 107 -2.03 -28.13 5.48
C GLY A 107 -2.89 -28.78 4.39
N LYS A 108 -3.65 -28.00 3.61
CA LYS A 108 -4.56 -28.47 2.55
C LYS A 108 -4.05 -28.18 1.14
N GLY A 109 -2.72 -28.16 0.98
CA GLY A 109 -2.06 -27.84 -0.29
C GLY A 109 -1.80 -26.34 -0.50
N SER A 110 -2.07 -25.50 0.50
CA SER A 110 -1.54 -24.14 0.54
C SER A 110 -0.02 -24.15 0.82
N VAL A 111 0.66 -23.05 0.48
CA VAL A 111 2.10 -22.95 0.70
C VAL A 111 2.38 -22.91 2.21
N ASP A 112 3.21 -23.81 2.71
CA ASP A 112 3.49 -23.93 4.15
C ASP A 112 4.05 -22.66 4.77
N LYS A 113 4.91 -21.91 4.05
CA LYS A 113 5.42 -20.60 4.48
C LYS A 113 5.54 -19.64 3.31
N LEU A 114 5.17 -18.38 3.51
CA LEU A 114 5.39 -17.36 2.49
C LEU A 114 6.89 -17.10 2.33
N SER A 115 7.37 -17.20 1.09
CA SER A 115 8.72 -16.75 0.76
C SER A 115 8.83 -15.24 0.97
N GLU A 116 10.03 -14.76 1.32
CA GLU A 116 10.29 -13.31 1.44
C GLU A 116 9.90 -12.56 0.16
N LYS A 117 10.12 -13.17 -1.01
CA LYS A 117 9.69 -12.62 -2.29
C LYS A 117 8.18 -12.40 -2.34
N ASN A 118 7.39 -13.38 -1.92
CA ASN A 118 5.93 -13.27 -1.90
C ASN A 118 5.46 -12.23 -0.88
N ILE A 119 6.09 -12.17 0.30
CA ILE A 119 5.80 -11.13 1.30
C ILE A 119 6.09 -9.74 0.73
N ASN A 120 7.23 -9.54 0.07
CA ASN A 120 7.58 -8.27 -0.58
C ASN A 120 6.55 -7.89 -1.65
N ILE A 121 6.10 -8.85 -2.47
CA ILE A 121 5.06 -8.61 -3.48
C ILE A 121 3.74 -8.18 -2.82
N ILE A 122 3.28 -8.90 -1.79
CA ILE A 122 2.02 -8.58 -1.09
C ILE A 122 2.07 -7.17 -0.47
N ILE A 123 3.20 -6.79 0.13
CA ILE A 123 3.39 -5.44 0.66
C ILE A 123 3.23 -4.41 -0.47
N LEU A 124 3.90 -4.61 -1.61
CA LEU A 124 3.81 -3.69 -2.75
C LEU A 124 2.39 -3.61 -3.31
N GLU A 125 1.70 -4.74 -3.49
CA GLU A 125 0.31 -4.76 -3.99
C GLU A 125 -0.61 -3.92 -3.12
N MET A 126 -0.44 -3.98 -1.80
CA MET A 126 -1.24 -3.21 -0.87
C MET A 126 -0.92 -1.71 -0.92
N PHE A 127 0.35 -1.34 -1.11
CA PHE A 127 0.70 0.06 -1.37
C PHE A 127 0.09 0.56 -2.68
N PHE A 128 0.15 -0.22 -3.76
CA PHE A 128 -0.43 0.13 -5.05
C PHE A 128 -1.95 0.27 -4.97
N GLY A 129 -2.63 -0.81 -4.58
CA GLY A 129 -4.08 -0.88 -4.54
C GLY A 129 -4.68 0.06 -3.49
N GLY A 130 -4.07 0.14 -2.30
CA GLY A 130 -4.61 0.93 -1.19
C GLY A 130 -4.40 2.43 -1.36
N THR A 131 -3.27 2.88 -1.91
CA THR A 131 -2.96 4.31 -1.93
C THR A 131 -3.76 5.06 -3.00
N GLU A 132 -3.81 4.53 -4.21
CA GLU A 132 -4.43 5.23 -5.34
C GLU A 132 -5.96 5.24 -5.24
N THR A 133 -6.56 4.07 -4.97
CA THR A 133 -8.02 3.91 -4.91
C THR A 133 -8.63 4.74 -3.79
N THR A 134 -8.06 4.70 -2.58
CA THR A 134 -8.57 5.47 -1.44
C THR A 134 -8.34 6.97 -1.61
N SER A 135 -7.20 7.38 -2.18
CA SER A 135 -6.93 8.79 -2.46
C SER A 135 -7.93 9.35 -3.47
N ASN A 136 -8.18 8.64 -4.57
CA ASN A 136 -9.12 9.06 -5.60
C ASN A 136 -10.54 9.09 -5.06
N THR A 137 -10.96 8.06 -4.34
CA THR A 137 -12.29 8.00 -3.71
C THR A 137 -12.50 9.16 -2.73
N THR A 138 -11.50 9.48 -1.91
CA THR A 138 -11.58 10.60 -0.96
C THR A 138 -11.72 11.94 -1.68
N VAL A 139 -10.93 12.18 -2.73
CA VAL A 139 -11.03 13.41 -3.53
C VAL A 139 -12.40 13.54 -4.17
N TRP A 140 -12.92 12.47 -4.78
CA TRP A 140 -14.26 12.47 -5.38
C TRP A 140 -15.36 12.67 -4.35
N ALA A 141 -15.26 12.01 -3.20
CA ALA A 141 -16.21 12.19 -2.10
C ALA A 141 -16.23 13.65 -1.62
N MET A 142 -15.07 14.27 -1.41
CA MET A 142 -14.99 15.68 -1.03
C MET A 142 -15.54 16.61 -2.11
N ALA A 143 -15.23 16.35 -3.39
CA ALA A 143 -15.75 17.13 -4.50
C ALA A 143 -17.29 17.06 -4.57
N GLU A 144 -17.88 15.87 -4.41
CA GLU A 144 -19.33 15.70 -4.43
C GLU A 144 -20.02 16.32 -3.22
N LEU A 145 -19.41 16.23 -2.04
CA LEU A 145 -19.90 16.90 -0.83
C LEU A 145 -19.90 18.43 -0.98
N LEU A 146 -18.87 19.01 -1.59
CA LEU A 146 -18.81 20.45 -1.85
C LEU A 146 -19.86 20.91 -2.87
N ARG A 147 -20.23 20.03 -3.80
CA ARG A 147 -21.27 20.29 -4.81
C ARG A 147 -22.70 20.13 -4.27
N SER A 148 -22.88 19.42 -3.16
CA SER A 148 -24.18 19.14 -2.54
C SER A 148 -24.26 19.65 -1.09
N PRO A 149 -24.73 20.90 -0.87
CA PRO A 149 -24.85 21.48 0.47
C PRO A 149 -25.70 20.66 1.45
N ASP A 150 -26.76 20.01 0.95
CA ASP A 150 -27.59 19.13 1.76
C ASP A 150 -26.87 17.88 2.25
N SER A 151 -26.07 17.25 1.39
CA SER A 151 -25.26 16.09 1.75
C SER A 151 -24.18 16.47 2.76
N MET A 152 -23.52 17.61 2.56
CA MET A 152 -22.54 18.17 3.51
C MET A 152 -23.17 18.45 4.88
N ARG A 153 -24.39 19.02 4.93
CA ARG A 153 -25.10 19.29 6.18
C ARG A 153 -25.44 18.01 6.93
N LYS A 154 -25.89 16.97 6.23
CA LYS A 154 -26.18 15.66 6.84
C LYS A 154 -24.91 15.01 7.40
N LEU A 155 -23.80 15.05 6.65
CA LEU A 155 -22.51 14.53 7.10
C LEU A 155 -22.05 15.21 8.40
N LYS A 156 -22.10 16.55 8.46
CA LYS A 156 -21.74 17.30 9.67
C LYS A 156 -22.60 16.90 10.87
N ALA A 157 -23.92 16.85 10.68
CA ALA A 157 -24.83 16.44 11.73
C ALA A 157 -24.56 15.02 12.26
N GLU A 158 -24.17 14.08 11.38
CA GLU A 158 -23.80 12.72 11.78
C GLU A 158 -22.50 12.69 12.59
N ILE A 159 -21.47 13.43 12.17
CA ILE A 159 -20.20 13.56 12.91
C ILE A 159 -20.44 14.17 14.29
N ASP A 160 -21.24 15.23 14.38
CA ASP A 160 -21.59 15.88 15.65
C ASP A 160 -22.31 14.90 16.58
N ARG A 161 -23.25 14.13 16.05
CA ARG A 161 -24.00 13.12 16.82
C ARG A 161 -23.08 12.05 17.42
N VAL A 162 -22.17 11.49 16.62
CA VAL A 162 -21.25 10.42 17.07
C VAL A 162 -20.24 10.94 18.09
N THR A 163 -19.67 12.12 17.85
CA THR A 163 -18.65 12.71 18.75
C THR A 163 -19.26 13.13 20.09
N LEU A 164 -20.48 13.67 20.11
CA LEU A 164 -21.20 13.97 21.35
C LEU A 164 -21.55 12.71 22.14
N LYS A 165 -21.95 11.63 21.46
CA LYS A 165 -22.24 10.35 22.10
C LYS A 165 -20.99 9.74 22.75
N SER A 166 -19.86 9.72 22.04
CA SER A 166 -18.58 9.21 22.56
C SER A 166 -18.08 9.98 23.79
N ARG A 167 -18.45 11.25 23.94
CA ARG A 167 -18.06 12.09 25.08
C ARG A 167 -18.91 11.84 26.32
N ASN A 168 -20.17 11.44 26.14
CA ASN A 168 -21.08 11.12 27.25
C ASN A 168 -20.90 9.66 27.75
N ASP A 169 -20.45 8.74 26.90
CA ASP A 169 -20.16 7.34 27.29
C ASP A 169 -18.84 7.18 28.08
N GLN A 170 -18.07 8.27 28.28
CA GLN A 170 -16.82 8.32 29.06
C GLN A 170 -16.96 9.03 30.43
N THR A 171 -18.18 9.41 30.81
CA THR A 171 -18.56 9.99 32.12
C THR A 171 -19.52 9.08 32.85
#